data_AF-A0A7M5WWY3-F1
#
_entry.id   AF-A0A7M5WWY3-F1
#
_cell.length_a   1.000
_cell.length_b   1.000
_cell.length_c   1.000
_cell.angle_alpha   90.00
_cell.angle_beta   90.00
_cell.angle_gamma   90.00
#
_symmetry.space_group_name_H-M   'P 1'
#
loop_
_entity.id
_entity.type
_entity.pdbx_description
1 polymer ?
#
loop_
_entity_poly.entity_id
_entity_poly.type
_entity_poly.pdbx_seq_one_letter_code
_entity_poly.pdbx_strand_id
1 'polypeptide(L)'
;MVTSYRRKRIHQISTKPYCGFSEFAYKFPKLCDSKIKSNCPLLSISTPCASAGSINCPPTKILPFLYLGCEEDALSEDILKTCHVKYVLNASHSAVDSPYCTTGRYLRIPIKDNSSENIVAWFQTAFDFIDKVKESDDHILIHCVGGVSRSATIAIAYVMKHFSLSLD
;
A
#
# COMPACT_ATOMS: atom_id res chain seq x y z
N MET A 1 44.19 -48.13 -0.33
CA MET A 1 43.11 -48.82 -1.07
C MET A 1 41.82 -48.72 -0.27
N VAL A 2 40.75 -48.41 -0.98
CA VAL A 2 39.43 -47.94 -0.52
C VAL A 2 38.64 -49.08 0.13
N THR A 3 37.92 -48.82 1.22
CA THR A 3 36.69 -49.56 1.52
C THR A 3 35.54 -48.60 1.75
N SER A 4 34.45 -48.92 1.05
CA SER A 4 33.22 -48.15 0.85
C SER A 4 32.30 -48.26 2.08
N TYR A 5 31.68 -47.14 2.47
CA TYR A 5 30.52 -47.17 3.36
C TYR A 5 29.34 -46.42 2.70
N ARG A 6 28.29 -47.20 2.41
CA ARG A 6 27.04 -46.82 1.77
C ARG A 6 26.22 -45.93 2.73
N ARG A 7 26.02 -44.65 2.41
CA ARG A 7 25.08 -43.76 3.15
C ARG A 7 23.63 -44.10 2.75
N LYS A 8 22.83 -44.54 3.71
CA LYS A 8 21.36 -44.62 3.59
C LYS A 8 20.76 -43.22 3.53
N ARG A 9 19.80 -43.00 2.62
CA ARG A 9 18.98 -41.79 2.51
C ARG A 9 18.12 -41.64 3.76
N ILE A 10 18.18 -40.47 4.39
CA ILE A 10 17.13 -39.98 5.29
C ILE A 10 16.32 -38.98 4.47
N HIS A 11 15.02 -39.22 4.36
CA HIS A 11 14.07 -38.30 3.76
C HIS A 11 14.01 -37.03 4.61
N GLN A 12 14.56 -35.92 4.10
CA GLN A 12 14.25 -34.58 4.61
C GLN A 12 12.84 -34.20 4.15
N ILE A 13 11.88 -34.19 5.07
CA ILE A 13 10.64 -33.44 4.90
C ILE A 13 11.00 -31.97 5.09
N SER A 14 11.06 -31.24 3.97
CA SER A 14 11.32 -29.80 3.96
C SER A 14 10.05 -29.05 4.38
N THR A 15 9.95 -28.71 5.66
CA THR A 15 8.96 -27.73 6.13
C THR A 15 9.49 -26.34 5.79
N LYS A 16 9.06 -25.76 4.68
CA LYS A 16 9.33 -24.36 4.36
C LYS A 16 8.76 -23.47 5.47
N PRO A 17 9.52 -22.54 6.06
CA PRO A 17 8.94 -21.53 6.93
C PRO A 17 8.26 -20.51 6.02
N TYR A 18 6.93 -20.49 6.02
CA TYR A 18 6.22 -19.33 5.50
C TYR A 18 6.53 -18.16 6.44
N CYS A 19 6.86 -16.99 5.90
CA CYS A 19 7.02 -15.74 6.66
C CYS A 19 6.17 -14.62 6.04
N GLY A 20 5.89 -13.58 6.82
CA GLY A 20 5.17 -12.39 6.34
C GLY A 20 3.70 -12.67 5.95
N PHE A 21 3.22 -12.06 4.88
CA PHE A 21 1.83 -12.23 4.41
C PHE A 21 1.47 -13.68 4.12
N SER A 22 2.41 -14.51 3.65
CA SER A 22 2.11 -15.93 3.39
C SER A 22 1.79 -16.70 4.68
N GLU A 23 2.48 -16.38 5.77
CA GLU A 23 2.21 -16.97 7.09
C GLU A 23 0.92 -16.40 7.69
N PHE A 24 0.72 -15.09 7.57
CA PHE A 24 -0.50 -14.43 8.02
C PHE A 24 -1.74 -14.94 7.27
N ALA A 25 -1.69 -15.03 5.95
CA ALA A 25 -2.79 -15.54 5.12
C ALA A 25 -3.08 -17.01 5.38
N TYR A 26 -2.05 -17.81 5.67
CA TYR A 26 -2.23 -19.19 6.11
C TYR A 26 -2.93 -19.27 7.47
N LYS A 27 -2.52 -18.45 8.45
CA LYS A 27 -3.10 -18.46 9.81
C LYS A 27 -4.48 -17.79 9.89
N PHE A 28 -4.73 -16.78 9.06
CA PHE A 28 -5.91 -15.93 9.09
C PHE A 28 -6.56 -15.79 7.70
N PRO A 29 -6.97 -16.90 7.06
CA PRO A 29 -7.49 -16.88 5.69
C PRO A 29 -8.79 -16.07 5.55
N LYS A 30 -9.55 -15.89 6.63
CA LYS A 30 -10.78 -15.08 6.66
C LYS A 30 -10.52 -13.57 6.68
N LEU A 31 -9.30 -13.15 7.01
CA LEU A 31 -8.87 -11.74 7.03
C LEU A 31 -8.15 -11.33 5.75
N CYS A 32 -7.97 -12.26 4.80
CA CYS A 32 -7.32 -12.01 3.53
C CYS A 32 -8.34 -12.09 2.40
N ASP A 33 -8.22 -11.21 1.41
CA ASP A 33 -9.09 -11.24 0.24
C ASP A 33 -8.80 -12.50 -0.60
N SER A 34 -9.82 -13.34 -0.77
CA SER A 34 -9.69 -14.67 -1.43
C SER A 34 -9.52 -14.59 -2.96
N LYS A 35 -9.30 -13.39 -3.52
CA LYS A 35 -9.17 -13.13 -4.96
C LYS A 35 -7.73 -13.05 -5.48
N ILE A 36 -6.76 -13.67 -4.81
CA ILE A 36 -5.42 -13.83 -5.37
C ILE A 36 -5.34 -15.20 -6.05
N LYS A 37 -5.82 -15.27 -7.31
CA LYS A 37 -5.51 -16.42 -8.17
C LYS A 37 -4.07 -16.26 -8.68
N SER A 38 -3.31 -17.32 -8.49
CA SER A 38 -1.90 -17.52 -8.84
C SER A 38 -1.54 -17.05 -10.27
N ASN A 39 -0.84 -15.92 -10.35
CA ASN A 39 0.29 -15.66 -11.27
C ASN A 39 0.94 -14.27 -11.08
N CYS A 40 0.66 -13.58 -9.97
CA CYS A 40 1.46 -12.42 -9.58
C CYS A 40 2.55 -12.91 -8.62
N PRO A 41 3.84 -12.61 -8.84
CA PRO A 41 4.84 -12.73 -7.79
C PRO A 41 4.55 -11.62 -6.79
N LEU A 42 3.51 -11.80 -5.97
CA LEU A 42 3.20 -10.95 -4.83
C LEU A 42 4.28 -11.16 -3.80
N LEU A 43 5.36 -10.44 -4.05
CA LEU A 43 6.35 -10.06 -3.07
C LEU A 43 5.62 -9.10 -2.11
N SER A 44 4.94 -9.68 -1.12
CA SER A 44 4.70 -8.98 0.14
C SER A 44 6.08 -8.78 0.76
N ILE A 45 6.79 -7.76 0.31
CA ILE A 45 8.05 -7.35 0.90
C ILE A 45 7.73 -6.20 1.84
N SER A 46 7.55 -6.56 3.09
CA SER A 46 8.17 -5.81 4.17
C SER A 46 9.70 -5.82 3.99
N THR A 47 10.23 -5.29 2.88
CA THR A 47 11.65 -4.97 2.77
C THR A 47 11.82 -3.58 3.36
N PRO A 48 12.76 -3.40 4.29
CA PRO A 48 13.22 -2.07 4.60
C PRO A 48 13.88 -1.55 3.33
N CYS A 49 13.37 -0.45 2.79
CA CYS A 49 14.12 0.44 1.92
C CYS A 49 14.83 -0.26 0.74
N ALA A 50 14.09 -0.77 -0.24
CA ALA A 50 14.66 -1.03 -1.56
C ALA A 50 13.76 -0.40 -2.60
N SER A 51 14.29 0.60 -3.29
CA SER A 51 13.79 1.16 -4.55
C SER A 51 13.55 0.03 -5.55
N ALA A 52 12.36 -0.55 -5.50
CA ALA A 52 11.94 -1.59 -6.43
C ALA A 52 11.53 -0.90 -7.73
N GLY A 53 12.49 -0.79 -8.65
CA GLY A 53 12.24 -0.55 -10.08
C GLY A 53 11.50 -1.71 -10.75
N SER A 54 10.40 -2.17 -10.16
CA SER A 54 9.47 -3.10 -10.80
C SER A 54 8.36 -2.30 -11.46
N ILE A 55 8.51 -2.15 -12.77
CA ILE A 55 7.56 -1.51 -13.68
C ILE A 55 6.20 -2.21 -13.52
N ASN A 56 5.16 -1.46 -13.12
CA ASN A 56 3.73 -1.83 -13.10
C ASN A 56 3.17 -2.64 -11.90
N CYS A 57 3.65 -2.45 -10.67
CA CYS A 57 2.84 -2.88 -9.52
C CYS A 57 1.74 -1.83 -9.25
N PRO A 58 0.45 -2.21 -9.19
CA PRO A 58 -0.60 -1.25 -8.88
C PRO A 58 -0.53 -0.80 -7.41
N PRO A 59 -1.04 0.39 -7.08
CA PRO A 59 -1.11 0.88 -5.71
C PRO A 59 -1.92 -0.07 -4.84
N THR A 60 -1.63 -0.07 -3.54
CA THR A 60 -2.25 -0.99 -2.59
C THR A 60 -3.69 -0.55 -2.30
N LYS A 61 -4.66 -1.44 -2.55
CA LYS A 61 -6.06 -1.19 -2.19
C LYS A 61 -6.28 -1.39 -0.68
N ILE A 62 -6.65 -0.33 0.02
CA ILE A 62 -6.88 -0.33 1.49
C ILE A 62 -8.36 -0.49 1.81
N LEU A 63 -9.24 0.22 1.09
CA LEU A 63 -10.70 0.09 1.17
C LEU A 63 -11.27 -0.05 -0.24
N PRO A 64 -12.55 -0.42 -0.42
CA PRO A 64 -13.18 -0.52 -1.74
C PRO A 64 -12.93 0.68 -2.67
N PHE A 65 -12.84 1.88 -2.11
CA PHE A 65 -12.65 3.15 -2.81
C PHE A 65 -11.30 3.85 -2.54
N LEU A 66 -10.44 3.30 -1.68
CA LEU A 66 -9.22 3.96 -1.19
C LEU A 66 -7.97 3.15 -1.52
N TYR A 67 -7.04 3.78 -2.24
CA TYR A 67 -5.73 3.24 -2.60
C TYR A 67 -4.59 4.02 -1.92
N LEU A 68 -3.51 3.32 -1.59
CA LEU A 68 -2.26 3.85 -1.05
C LEU A 68 -1.13 3.59 -2.04
N GLY A 69 -0.39 4.62 -2.40
CA GLY A 69 0.70 4.50 -3.38
C GLY A 69 1.83 5.52 -3.20
N CYS A 70 2.72 5.55 -4.19
CA CYS A 70 3.86 6.46 -4.31
C CYS A 70 3.64 7.52 -5.41
N GLU A 71 4.65 8.35 -5.65
CA GLU A 71 4.60 9.39 -6.68
C GLU A 71 4.43 8.79 -8.09
N GLU A 72 5.11 7.70 -8.38
CA GLU A 72 5.05 7.03 -9.68
C GLU A 72 3.64 6.54 -10.01
N ASP A 73 2.89 6.05 -9.01
CA ASP A 73 1.49 5.64 -9.16
C ASP A 73 0.60 6.82 -9.56
N ALA A 74 0.83 8.00 -8.96
CA ALA A 74 0.06 9.21 -9.24
C ALA A 74 0.42 9.81 -10.61
N LEU A 75 1.62 9.57 -11.12
CA LEU A 75 2.09 10.02 -12.44
C LEU A 75 1.76 9.03 -13.57
N SER A 76 1.10 7.90 -13.29
CA SER A 76 0.72 6.92 -14.31
C SER A 76 -0.77 6.98 -14.62
N GLU A 77 -1.11 7.48 -15.82
CA GLU A 77 -2.50 7.50 -16.29
C GLU A 77 -3.13 6.11 -16.35
N ASP A 78 -2.34 5.10 -16.76
CA ASP A 78 -2.79 3.72 -16.89
C ASP A 78 -3.16 3.12 -15.52
N ILE A 79 -2.35 3.41 -14.49
CA ILE A 79 -2.65 2.98 -13.12
C ILE A 79 -3.92 3.66 -12.61
N LEU A 80 -4.04 4.98 -12.78
CA LEU A 80 -5.22 5.73 -12.34
C LEU A 80 -6.50 5.21 -13.03
N LYS A 81 -6.45 4.98 -14.35
CA LYS A 81 -7.57 4.41 -15.12
C LYS A 81 -7.92 3.00 -14.65
N THR A 82 -6.92 2.13 -14.52
CA THR A 82 -7.13 0.72 -14.11
C THR A 82 -7.74 0.63 -12.70
N CYS A 83 -7.30 1.48 -11.79
CA CYS A 83 -7.84 1.55 -10.43
C CYS A 83 -9.13 2.37 -10.32
N HIS A 84 -9.60 2.95 -11.43
CA HIS A 84 -10.75 3.85 -11.50
C HIS A 84 -10.63 5.08 -10.60
N VAL A 85 -9.40 5.51 -10.30
CA VAL A 85 -9.09 6.64 -9.44
C VAL A 85 -9.42 7.94 -10.17
N LYS A 86 -10.33 8.73 -9.58
CA LYS A 86 -10.65 10.08 -10.05
C LYS A 86 -10.10 11.18 -9.15
N TYR A 87 -9.77 10.83 -7.90
CA TYR A 87 -9.28 11.76 -6.89
C TYR A 87 -7.87 11.40 -6.43
N VAL A 88 -7.04 12.41 -6.22
CA VAL A 88 -5.67 12.22 -5.71
C VAL A 88 -5.40 13.14 -4.53
N LEU A 89 -4.91 12.55 -3.44
CA LEU A 89 -4.38 13.27 -2.28
C LEU A 89 -2.85 13.10 -2.24
N ASN A 90 -2.13 14.19 -2.47
CA ASN A 90 -0.68 14.24 -2.39
C ASN A 90 -0.23 14.75 -1.02
N ALA A 91 0.26 13.85 -0.17
CA ALA A 91 0.79 14.13 1.16
C ALA A 91 2.30 14.42 1.11
N SER A 92 2.70 15.42 0.32
CA SER A 92 4.10 15.83 0.23
C SER A 92 4.27 17.30 -0.17
N HIS A 93 5.43 17.86 0.19
CA HIS A 93 5.89 19.13 -0.38
C HIS A 93 6.49 18.98 -1.77
N SER A 94 7.20 17.88 -2.04
CA SER A 94 8.17 17.79 -3.14
C SER A 94 7.73 16.91 -4.30
N ALA A 95 6.78 15.98 -4.10
CA ALA A 95 6.32 15.16 -5.22
C ALA A 95 5.62 16.05 -6.25
N VAL A 96 5.71 15.73 -7.52
CA VAL A 96 5.08 16.42 -8.65
C VAL A 96 3.56 16.31 -8.55
N ASP A 97 2.85 17.35 -8.96
CA ASP A 97 1.38 17.29 -9.11
C ASP A 97 1.02 16.36 -10.27
N SER A 98 0.09 15.44 -10.04
CA SER A 98 -0.41 14.57 -11.12
C SER A 98 -1.08 15.42 -12.22
N PRO A 99 -0.65 15.34 -13.49
CA PRO A 99 -1.25 16.10 -14.58
C PRO A 99 -2.64 15.58 -14.97
N TYR A 100 -3.02 14.38 -14.52
CA TYR A 100 -4.29 13.73 -14.84
C TYR A 100 -5.45 14.14 -13.93
N CYS A 101 -5.18 15.03 -12.96
CA CYS A 101 -6.18 15.48 -12.02
C CYS A 101 -6.95 16.68 -12.55
N THR A 102 -8.26 16.68 -12.33
CA THR A 102 -9.17 17.78 -12.72
C THR A 102 -9.45 18.68 -11.53
N THR A 103 -9.86 19.93 -11.80
CA THR A 103 -10.22 20.91 -10.77
C THR A 103 -11.21 20.33 -9.76
N GLY A 104 -10.89 20.44 -8.47
CA GLY A 104 -11.73 19.93 -7.38
C GLY A 104 -11.60 18.44 -7.08
N ARG A 105 -10.76 17.70 -7.83
CA ARG A 105 -10.42 16.28 -7.57
C ARG A 105 -8.98 16.06 -7.10
N TYR A 106 -8.28 17.13 -6.77
CA TYR A 106 -6.92 17.10 -6.29
C TYR A 106 -6.80 17.83 -4.96
N LEU A 107 -6.08 17.23 -4.01
CA LEU A 107 -5.69 17.87 -2.77
C LEU A 107 -4.19 17.64 -2.52
N ARG A 108 -3.44 18.73 -2.35
CA ARG A 108 -2.08 18.67 -1.83
C ARG A 108 -2.08 19.06 -0.35
N ILE A 109 -1.53 18.19 0.47
CA ILE A 109 -1.21 18.48 1.87
C ILE A 109 0.31 18.52 2.01
N PRO A 110 0.90 19.72 2.17
CA PRO A 110 2.34 19.91 2.11
C PRO A 110 3.01 19.44 3.41
N ILE A 111 3.26 18.13 3.51
CA ILE A 111 3.84 17.47 4.69
C ILE A 111 5.28 17.05 4.39
N LYS A 112 6.23 17.42 5.27
CA LYS A 112 7.62 16.95 5.21
C LYS A 112 7.75 15.57 5.83
N ASP A 113 8.66 14.77 5.31
CA ASP A 113 8.92 13.41 5.82
C ASP A 113 9.94 13.44 6.97
N ASN A 114 9.54 13.99 8.12
CA ASN A 114 10.39 14.00 9.31
C ASN A 114 9.55 13.91 10.58
N SER A 115 10.18 13.50 11.68
CA SER A 115 9.50 13.27 12.97
C SER A 115 9.02 14.54 13.66
N SER A 116 9.47 15.72 13.23
CA SER A 116 9.04 17.01 13.79
C SER A 116 7.81 17.59 13.08
N GLU A 117 7.35 16.97 12.00
CA GLU A 117 6.20 17.43 11.21
C GLU A 117 4.87 17.10 11.93
N ASN A 118 4.00 18.11 12.10
CA ASN A 118 2.69 17.90 12.72
C ASN A 118 1.65 17.44 11.69
N ILE A 119 1.70 16.15 11.35
CA ILE A 119 0.75 15.56 10.40
C ILE A 119 -0.69 15.51 10.94
N VAL A 120 -0.87 15.47 12.27
CA VAL A 120 -2.18 15.38 12.92
C VAL A 120 -3.04 16.60 12.62
N ALA A 121 -2.42 17.78 12.52
CA ALA A 121 -3.12 19.02 12.16
C ALA A 121 -3.84 18.94 10.79
N TRP A 122 -3.41 18.03 9.91
CA TRP A 122 -3.97 17.87 8.57
C TRP A 122 -5.02 16.76 8.47
N PHE A 123 -5.22 15.96 9.52
CA PHE A 123 -6.13 14.83 9.46
C PHE A 123 -7.55 15.24 9.12
N GLN A 124 -8.09 16.30 9.73
CA GLN A 124 -9.45 16.72 9.42
C GLN A 124 -9.61 17.07 7.93
N THR A 125 -8.70 17.88 7.38
CA THR A 125 -8.70 18.26 5.96
C THR A 125 -8.58 17.04 5.04
N ALA A 126 -7.71 16.08 5.39
CA ALA A 126 -7.58 14.83 4.63
C ALA A 126 -8.88 14.00 4.68
N PHE A 127 -9.46 13.87 5.88
CA PHE A 127 -10.65 13.06 6.10
C PHE A 127 -11.86 13.63 5.37
N ASP A 128 -12.07 14.94 5.43
CA ASP A 128 -13.17 15.60 4.71
C ASP A 128 -13.05 15.38 3.19
N PHE A 129 -11.82 15.41 2.67
CA PHE A 129 -11.59 15.11 1.26
C PHE A 129 -11.87 13.65 0.92
N ILE A 130 -11.42 12.69 1.74
CA ILE A 130 -11.66 11.26 1.51
C ILE A 130 -13.16 10.94 1.64
N ASP A 131 -13.85 11.52 2.62
CA ASP A 131 -15.29 11.31 2.82
C ASP A 131 -16.11 11.86 1.65
N LYS A 132 -15.74 13.03 1.10
CA LYS A 132 -16.35 13.55 -0.13
C LYS A 132 -16.23 12.57 -1.31
N VAL A 133 -15.09 11.90 -1.45
CA VAL A 133 -14.90 10.89 -2.52
C VAL A 133 -15.78 9.68 -2.30
N LYS A 134 -15.84 9.19 -1.05
CA LYS A 134 -16.70 8.09 -0.65
C LYS A 134 -18.17 8.39 -0.94
N GLU A 135 -18.65 9.59 -0.61
CA GLU A 135 -20.03 10.04 -0.87
C GLU A 135 -20.35 10.15 -2.36
N SER A 136 -19.33 10.38 -3.20
CA SER A 136 -19.46 10.46 -4.65
C SER A 136 -19.41 9.10 -5.35
N ASP A 137 -19.27 8.00 -4.61
CA ASP A 137 -19.05 6.63 -5.13
C ASP A 137 -17.87 6.56 -6.13
N ASP A 138 -16.82 7.34 -5.85
CA ASP A 138 -15.61 7.44 -6.66
C ASP A 138 -14.40 6.86 -5.90
N HIS A 139 -13.27 6.68 -6.61
CA HIS A 139 -12.05 6.15 -6.01
C HIS A 139 -10.98 7.23 -5.83
N ILE A 140 -10.21 7.11 -4.76
CA ILE A 140 -9.11 8.00 -4.39
C ILE A 140 -7.78 7.26 -4.24
N LEU A 141 -6.71 7.87 -4.73
CA LEU A 141 -5.32 7.52 -4.42
C LEU A 141 -4.75 8.51 -3.41
N ILE A 142 -4.30 8.01 -2.26
CA ILE A 142 -3.46 8.76 -1.31
C ILE A 142 -2.02 8.37 -1.56
N HIS A 143 -1.17 9.35 -1.86
CA HIS A 143 0.25 9.10 -2.10
C HIS A 143 1.15 10.13 -1.42
N CYS A 144 2.41 9.76 -1.26
CA CYS A 144 3.51 10.70 -0.99
C CYS A 144 4.64 10.37 -1.96
N VAL A 145 5.89 10.78 -1.68
CA VAL A 145 7.02 10.46 -2.57
C VAL A 145 7.20 8.94 -2.66
N GLY A 146 7.51 8.26 -1.55
CA GLY A 146 7.80 6.82 -1.55
C GLY A 146 6.62 5.91 -1.20
N GLY A 147 5.47 6.46 -0.80
CA GLY A 147 4.32 5.64 -0.37
C GLY A 147 4.48 4.90 0.97
N VAL A 148 5.48 5.27 1.79
CA VAL A 148 5.84 4.52 3.01
C VAL A 148 5.40 5.19 4.31
N SER A 149 5.54 6.52 4.41
CA SER A 149 5.46 7.24 5.70
C SER A 149 4.20 8.12 5.77
N ARG A 150 4.20 9.27 5.11
CA ARG A 150 3.14 10.29 5.19
C ARG A 150 1.78 9.78 4.69
N SER A 151 1.76 9.21 3.47
CA SER A 151 0.52 8.68 2.89
C SER A 151 -0.03 7.49 3.67
N ALA A 152 0.85 6.60 4.12
CA ALA A 152 0.47 5.46 4.97
C ALA A 152 -0.12 5.93 6.30
N THR A 153 0.49 6.96 6.93
CA THR A 153 0.00 7.54 8.18
C THR A 153 -1.41 8.10 8.02
N ILE A 154 -1.68 8.87 6.96
CA ILE A 154 -3.02 9.39 6.67
C ILE A 154 -4.02 8.26 6.42
N ALA A 155 -3.63 7.25 5.64
CA ALA A 155 -4.49 6.10 5.33
C ALA A 155 -4.86 5.31 6.60
N ILE A 156 -3.89 5.04 7.48
CA ILE A 156 -4.11 4.35 8.76
C ILE A 156 -5.04 5.19 9.65
N ALA A 157 -4.74 6.48 9.82
CA ALA A 157 -5.56 7.37 10.64
C ALA A 157 -7.01 7.46 10.12
N TYR A 158 -7.19 7.48 8.80
CA TYR A 158 -8.52 7.44 8.19
C TYR A 158 -9.24 6.12 8.47
N VAL A 159 -8.58 4.98 8.27
CA VAL A 159 -9.15 3.65 8.56
C VAL A 159 -9.59 3.55 10.02
N MET A 160 -8.77 4.02 10.96
CA MET A 160 -9.13 4.06 12.37
C MET A 160 -10.38 4.91 12.63
N LYS A 161 -10.42 6.15 12.10
CA LYS A 161 -11.60 7.01 12.20
C LYS A 161 -12.84 6.34 11.60
N HIS A 162 -12.70 5.75 10.42
CA HIS A 162 -13.79 5.16 9.65
C HIS A 162 -14.44 3.96 10.36
N PHE A 163 -13.64 3.14 11.05
CA PHE A 163 -14.11 1.97 11.78
C PHE A 163 -14.21 2.17 13.30
N SER A 164 -14.00 3.40 13.79
CA SER A 164 -13.97 3.72 15.23
C SER A 164 -12.99 2.83 16.02
N LEU A 165 -11.80 2.60 15.47
CA LEU A 165 -10.74 1.80 16.09
C LEU A 165 -9.83 2.67 16.97
N SER A 166 -9.43 2.14 18.13
CA SER A 166 -8.35 2.66 18.96
C SER A 166 -6.98 2.17 18.45
N LEU A 167 -5.90 2.85 18.87
CA LEU A 167 -4.51 2.57 18.47
C LEU A 167 -3.78 1.66 19.48
N ASP A 168 -4.53 0.85 20.23
CA ASP A 168 -4.05 0.12 21.42
C ASP A 168 -2.93 -0.90 21.15
#